data_AF-A0A512SZ69-F1
#
_entry.id   AF-A0A512SZ69-F1
#
_cell.length_a   1.000
_cell.length_b   1.000
_cell.length_c   1.000
_cell.angle_alpha   90.00
_cell.angle_beta   90.00
_cell.angle_gamma   90.00
#
_symmetry.space_group_name_H-M   'P 1'
#
loop_
_entity.id
_entity.type
_entity.pdbx_description
1 polymer ?
#
loop_
_entity_poly.entity_id
_entity_poly.type
_entity_poly.pdbx_seq_one_letter_code
_entity_poly.pdbx_strand_id
1 'polypeptide(L)'
;MGRYVERVCATPADPMFFLPASTIAEAVTRIFSLTGAGEGGTRGEKRAIIALRDALGLEIEVARTNTRMAQEIAEVLRVQWRSDYHELNRVTLDGLNALLEGATEAYHENSFHRLEGQRPARLSGPEWRAFEPAQSKIEAVNRISALTGSGPEWLGPGSKEHKRVLINLASVLAPRLDARLTKTKLASALADDFGAPWSAECESTGETISLVGLNTLLAGAERRMGRLGSDRAMLLGTPEEEGAALAAALLDAWRASPQPSGSKRVVWDARKSIQWMVEQGVTEGPNQNEWQGFYWESRGRAVLNAAFTPNPNPPRTRYGNTSFDYSLRFVWDLKAHTEAWRYPGSEQVVKGQGAAPLNDQESMNACIEDQGLGFLMVGGVAVADEDETFVAWHRQFKAAQGVKSKPSNSGRSRQRKAAFEPHHVEAFYFHNLPALEAAKAAGQVTGFQQGKQAPDEEGTEGRARRPKYKLSVPKARRSLLAVARFDWPWEH
;
A
#
# COMPACT_ATOMS: atom_id res chain seq x y z
N MET A 1 17.02 45.02 -38.16
CA MET A 1 17.06 45.12 -36.68
C MET A 1 15.96 44.23 -36.13
N GLY A 2 16.17 42.90 -36.17
CA GLY A 2 15.20 41.90 -35.71
C GLY A 2 15.82 41.14 -34.55
N ARG A 3 15.26 41.28 -33.35
CA ARG A 3 15.71 40.60 -32.15
C ARG A 3 15.29 39.13 -32.23
N TYR A 4 16.28 38.24 -32.29
CA TYR A 4 16.10 36.82 -31.97
C TYR A 4 15.69 36.73 -30.50
N VAL A 5 14.49 36.19 -30.25
CA VAL A 5 14.06 35.79 -28.91
C VAL A 5 14.65 34.40 -28.68
N GLU A 6 15.69 34.33 -27.84
CA GLU A 6 16.18 33.06 -27.31
C GLU A 6 15.04 32.37 -26.56
N ARG A 7 14.65 31.18 -27.04
CA ARG A 7 13.88 30.24 -26.23
C ARG A 7 14.75 29.85 -25.06
N VAL A 8 14.35 30.26 -23.86
CA VAL A 8 14.85 29.70 -22.62
C VAL A 8 14.58 28.20 -22.66
N CYS A 9 15.65 27.40 -22.81
CA CYS A 9 15.59 25.97 -22.57
C CYS A 9 15.11 25.77 -21.12
N ALA A 10 13.91 25.22 -20.97
CA ALA A 10 13.49 24.65 -19.70
C ALA A 10 14.56 23.64 -19.27
N THR A 11 15.12 23.83 -18.08
CA THR A 11 15.90 22.81 -17.38
C THR A 11 15.15 21.48 -17.46
N PRO A 12 15.83 20.34 -17.70
CA PRO A 12 15.20 19.03 -17.58
C PRO A 12 14.53 18.94 -16.22
N ALA A 13 13.27 18.53 -16.17
CA ALA A 13 12.61 18.20 -14.92
C ALA A 13 13.50 17.22 -14.14
N ASP A 14 13.66 17.44 -12.83
CA ASP A 14 14.33 16.49 -11.93
C ASP A 14 13.73 15.09 -12.21
N PRO A 15 14.55 14.04 -12.45
CA PRO A 15 14.01 12.72 -12.78
C PRO A 15 12.98 12.32 -11.73
N MET A 16 11.82 11.90 -12.20
CA MET A 16 10.74 11.48 -11.35
C MET A 16 11.18 10.33 -10.43
N PHE A 17 10.73 10.38 -9.18
CA PHE A 17 11.08 9.36 -8.21
C PHE A 17 10.29 8.08 -8.45
N PHE A 18 10.96 7.06 -8.97
CA PHE A 18 10.41 5.72 -9.10
C PHE A 18 10.81 4.84 -7.92
N LEU A 19 9.80 4.23 -7.26
CA LEU A 19 10.02 3.18 -6.26
C LEU A 19 9.92 1.82 -6.95
N PRO A 20 11.03 1.07 -7.16
CA PRO A 20 10.95 -0.25 -7.78
C PRO A 20 10.08 -1.19 -6.96
N ALA A 21 9.29 -2.00 -7.65
CA ALA A 21 8.62 -3.13 -7.04
C ALA A 21 9.66 -4.11 -6.49
N SER A 22 9.38 -4.67 -5.32
CA SER A 22 10.27 -5.63 -4.66
C SER A 22 9.99 -7.06 -5.12
N THR A 23 8.89 -7.28 -5.84
CA THR A 23 8.48 -8.58 -6.37
C THR A 23 7.81 -8.47 -7.73
N ILE A 24 7.81 -9.57 -8.51
CA ILE A 24 7.08 -9.64 -9.79
C ILE A 24 5.58 -9.42 -9.57
N ALA A 25 5.02 -10.02 -8.51
CA ALA A 25 3.60 -9.87 -8.19
C ALA A 25 3.25 -8.39 -7.93
N GLU A 26 4.07 -7.68 -7.17
CA GLU A 26 3.88 -6.26 -6.95
C GLU A 26 4.01 -5.44 -8.23
N ALA A 27 5.03 -5.72 -9.07
CA ALA A 27 5.19 -5.04 -10.35
C ALA A 27 3.95 -5.21 -11.25
N VAL A 28 3.41 -6.44 -11.32
CA VAL A 28 2.19 -6.78 -12.05
C VAL A 28 0.98 -6.01 -11.52
N THR A 29 0.75 -6.02 -10.20
CA THR A 29 -0.36 -5.26 -9.61
C THR A 29 -0.22 -3.77 -9.87
N ARG A 30 0.99 -3.20 -9.77
CA ARG A 30 1.23 -1.78 -10.10
C ARG A 30 0.98 -1.46 -11.57
N ILE A 31 1.36 -2.35 -12.49
CA ILE A 31 1.07 -2.20 -13.93
C ILE A 31 -0.44 -2.22 -14.19
N PHE A 32 -1.18 -3.19 -13.63
CA PHE A 32 -2.65 -3.20 -13.74
C PHE A 32 -3.25 -1.93 -13.16
N SER A 33 -2.71 -1.48 -12.05
CA SER A 33 -3.17 -0.29 -11.39
C SER A 33 -2.89 0.97 -12.21
N LEU A 34 -1.74 1.07 -12.87
CA LEU A 34 -1.41 2.18 -13.76
C LEU A 34 -2.31 2.18 -15.01
N THR A 35 -2.38 1.03 -15.68
CA THR A 35 -3.13 0.83 -16.93
C THR A 35 -4.65 0.87 -16.76
N GLY A 36 -5.19 0.61 -15.56
CA GLY A 36 -6.64 0.47 -15.34
C GLY A 36 -7.22 -0.86 -15.85
N ALA A 37 -6.37 -1.82 -16.25
CA ALA A 37 -6.82 -3.15 -16.65
C ALA A 37 -7.27 -4.00 -15.45
N GLY A 38 -8.26 -4.86 -15.66
CA GLY A 38 -8.74 -5.81 -14.65
C GLY A 38 -7.82 -7.03 -14.46
N GLU A 39 -7.59 -7.44 -13.21
CA GLU A 39 -6.85 -8.65 -12.83
C GLU A 39 -7.68 -9.94 -13.08
N GLY A 40 -7.95 -10.31 -14.33
CA GLY A 40 -8.54 -11.62 -14.70
C GLY A 40 -7.53 -12.77 -14.91
N GLY A 41 -7.31 -13.65 -13.92
CA GLY A 41 -6.78 -15.01 -14.13
C GLY A 41 -5.27 -15.26 -13.91
N THR A 42 -4.82 -16.47 -14.25
CA THR A 42 -3.59 -17.13 -13.73
C THR A 42 -2.25 -16.76 -14.41
N ARG A 43 -2.23 -15.86 -15.40
CA ARG A 43 -1.01 -15.43 -16.12
C ARG A 43 -0.71 -13.94 -15.93
N GLY A 44 -0.38 -13.54 -14.70
CA GLY A 44 -0.20 -12.15 -14.28
C GLY A 44 0.81 -11.33 -15.11
N GLU A 45 2.05 -11.82 -15.26
CA GLU A 45 3.13 -11.13 -15.99
C GLU A 45 2.76 -10.82 -17.44
N LYS A 46 2.40 -11.85 -18.23
CA LYS A 46 2.03 -11.66 -19.63
C LYS A 46 0.86 -10.70 -19.78
N ARG A 47 -0.14 -10.78 -18.91
CA ARG A 47 -1.30 -9.89 -18.96
C ARG A 47 -0.97 -8.45 -18.57
N ALA A 48 -0.05 -8.23 -17.64
CA ALA A 48 0.46 -6.89 -17.34
C ALA A 48 1.19 -6.29 -18.54
N ILE A 49 2.04 -7.07 -19.23
CA ILE A 49 2.73 -6.61 -20.45
C ILE A 49 1.70 -6.29 -21.56
N ILE A 50 0.67 -7.13 -21.74
CA ILE A 50 -0.44 -6.84 -22.68
C ILE A 50 -1.20 -5.57 -22.27
N ALA A 51 -1.45 -5.37 -20.98
CA ALA A 51 -2.13 -4.17 -20.50
C ALA A 51 -1.31 -2.90 -20.79
N LEU A 52 0.02 -2.95 -20.65
CA LEU A 52 0.91 -1.84 -21.06
C LEU A 52 0.84 -1.59 -22.56
N ARG A 53 0.93 -2.66 -23.38
CA ARG A 53 0.79 -2.56 -24.83
C ARG A 53 -0.50 -1.85 -25.21
N ASP A 54 -1.63 -2.30 -24.65
CA ASP A 54 -2.96 -1.76 -24.96
C ASP A 54 -3.10 -0.31 -24.50
N ALA A 55 -2.58 0.00 -23.30
CA ALA A 55 -2.60 1.36 -22.76
C ALA A 55 -1.75 2.35 -23.56
N LEU A 56 -0.68 1.87 -24.21
CA LEU A 56 0.17 2.63 -25.12
C LEU A 56 -0.36 2.65 -26.57
N GLY A 57 -1.48 1.96 -26.86
CA GLY A 57 -2.06 1.89 -28.21
C GLY A 57 -1.18 1.14 -29.21
N LEU A 58 -0.38 0.18 -28.77
CA LEU A 58 0.60 -0.51 -29.61
C LEU A 58 0.01 -1.74 -30.29
N GLU A 59 0.21 -1.87 -31.59
CA GLU A 59 -0.19 -3.04 -32.38
C GLU A 59 0.89 -4.15 -32.35
N ILE A 60 1.21 -4.65 -31.15
CA ILE A 60 2.16 -5.75 -30.96
C ILE A 60 1.42 -7.09 -30.89
N GLU A 61 1.86 -8.09 -31.66
CA GLU A 61 1.21 -9.40 -31.73
C GLU A 61 1.32 -10.21 -30.41
N VAL A 62 0.19 -10.66 -29.86
CA VAL A 62 0.13 -11.40 -28.56
C VAL A 62 0.80 -12.77 -28.61
N ALA A 63 0.93 -13.35 -29.81
CA ALA A 63 1.56 -14.66 -30.03
C ALA A 63 3.09 -14.63 -29.79
N ARG A 64 3.71 -13.44 -29.79
CA ARG A 64 5.13 -13.25 -29.47
C ARG A 64 5.46 -13.66 -28.03
N THR A 65 6.73 -13.95 -27.79
CA THR A 65 7.25 -14.22 -26.44
C THR A 65 7.15 -12.95 -25.58
N ASN A 66 6.97 -13.10 -24.26
CA ASN A 66 6.84 -11.94 -23.36
C ASN A 66 8.04 -11.00 -23.50
N THR A 67 9.24 -11.57 -23.63
CA THR A 67 10.50 -10.85 -23.85
C THR A 67 10.45 -9.92 -25.06
N ARG A 68 9.97 -10.40 -26.21
CA ARG A 68 9.91 -9.58 -27.44
C ARG A 68 8.91 -8.45 -27.31
N MET A 69 7.73 -8.76 -26.76
CA MET A 69 6.70 -7.75 -26.50
C MET A 69 7.21 -6.67 -25.52
N ALA A 70 7.90 -7.08 -24.45
CA ALA A 70 8.49 -6.17 -23.49
C ALA A 70 9.60 -5.29 -24.09
N GLN A 71 10.45 -5.84 -24.97
CA GLN A 71 11.45 -5.07 -25.71
C GLN A 71 10.83 -3.96 -26.56
N GLU A 72 9.80 -4.29 -27.33
CA GLU A 72 9.10 -3.32 -28.19
C GLU A 72 8.39 -2.24 -27.37
N ILE A 73 7.77 -2.61 -26.24
CA ILE A 73 7.19 -1.64 -25.30
C ILE A 73 8.29 -0.73 -24.72
N ALA A 74 9.43 -1.29 -24.32
CA ALA A 74 10.54 -0.52 -23.76
C ALA A 74 11.08 0.54 -24.73
N GLU A 75 11.15 0.23 -26.02
CA GLU A 75 11.54 1.19 -27.07
C GLU A 75 10.60 2.41 -27.10
N VAL A 76 9.28 2.17 -27.03
CA VAL A 76 8.26 3.24 -27.00
C VAL A 76 8.37 4.05 -25.71
N LEU A 77 8.61 3.39 -24.59
CA LEU A 77 8.81 4.02 -23.28
C LEU A 77 10.18 4.68 -23.11
N ARG A 78 11.04 4.67 -24.15
CA ARG A 78 12.43 5.20 -24.10
C ARG A 78 13.31 4.53 -23.04
N VAL A 79 12.99 3.29 -22.68
CA VAL A 79 13.74 2.47 -21.73
C VAL A 79 14.78 1.65 -22.48
N GLN A 80 16.07 1.79 -22.12
CA GLN A 80 17.12 0.96 -22.69
C GLN A 80 16.98 -0.49 -22.20
N TRP A 81 16.53 -1.39 -23.09
CA TRP A 81 16.36 -2.81 -22.72
C TRP A 81 17.71 -3.52 -22.55
N ARG A 82 17.92 -4.12 -21.37
CA ARG A 82 19.15 -4.84 -21.04
C ARG A 82 18.98 -6.35 -21.08
N SER A 83 20.10 -7.07 -21.17
CA SER A 83 20.08 -8.54 -21.24
C SER A 83 19.59 -9.20 -19.95
N ASP A 84 19.79 -8.55 -18.80
CA ASP A 84 19.33 -8.98 -17.47
C ASP A 84 17.83 -8.74 -17.22
N TYR A 85 17.13 -8.07 -18.14
CA TYR A 85 15.68 -7.82 -18.05
C TYR A 85 14.81 -9.00 -18.47
N HIS A 86 15.41 -10.08 -18.95
CA HIS A 86 14.68 -11.28 -19.34
C HIS A 86 15.50 -12.54 -19.12
N GLU A 87 14.80 -13.64 -18.93
CA GLU A 87 15.38 -14.98 -18.96
C GLU A 87 14.50 -15.87 -19.86
N LEU A 88 15.09 -16.35 -20.95
CA LEU A 88 14.37 -17.09 -21.99
C LEU A 88 13.15 -16.27 -22.52
N ASN A 89 11.94 -16.72 -22.19
CA ASN A 89 10.67 -16.13 -22.62
C ASN A 89 9.94 -15.37 -21.50
N ARG A 90 10.62 -15.10 -20.37
CA ARG A 90 10.07 -14.41 -19.20
C ARG A 90 10.78 -13.09 -18.98
N VAL A 91 10.04 -12.09 -18.52
CA VAL A 91 10.60 -10.80 -18.09
C VAL A 91 10.97 -10.92 -16.62
N THR A 92 12.18 -10.49 -16.25
CA THR A 92 12.63 -10.49 -14.85
C THR A 92 11.98 -9.36 -14.07
N LEU A 93 12.14 -9.34 -12.74
CA LEU A 93 11.68 -8.21 -11.93
C LEU A 93 12.33 -6.89 -12.38
N ASP A 94 13.62 -6.90 -12.70
CA ASP A 94 14.33 -5.72 -13.18
C ASP A 94 13.76 -5.23 -14.52
N GLY A 95 13.41 -6.16 -15.42
CA GLY A 95 12.73 -5.82 -16.67
C GLY A 95 11.33 -5.23 -16.44
N LEU A 96 10.54 -5.80 -15.54
CA LEU A 96 9.22 -5.26 -15.19
C LEU A 96 9.32 -3.90 -14.51
N ASN A 97 10.31 -3.69 -13.64
CA ASN A 97 10.57 -2.41 -13.00
C ASN A 97 10.98 -1.34 -14.02
N ALA A 98 11.82 -1.69 -15.00
CA ALA A 98 12.20 -0.77 -16.08
C ALA A 98 10.97 -0.39 -16.94
N LEU A 99 10.10 -1.35 -17.28
CA LEU A 99 8.84 -1.06 -17.96
C LEU A 99 7.91 -0.19 -17.11
N LEU A 100 7.79 -0.50 -15.82
CA LEU A 100 6.91 0.24 -14.92
C LEU A 100 7.39 1.68 -14.70
N GLU A 101 8.71 1.90 -14.60
CA GLU A 101 9.33 3.23 -14.55
C GLU A 101 8.99 4.03 -15.81
N GLY A 102 9.32 3.50 -16.99
CA GLY A 102 9.01 4.17 -18.26
C GLY A 102 7.51 4.38 -18.48
N ALA A 103 6.66 3.43 -18.08
CA ALA A 103 5.21 3.57 -18.18
C ALA A 103 4.69 4.65 -17.23
N THR A 104 5.31 4.80 -16.05
CA THR A 104 4.99 5.89 -15.13
C THR A 104 5.33 7.20 -15.81
N GLU A 105 6.53 7.38 -16.35
CA GLU A 105 6.91 8.60 -17.11
C GLU A 105 5.94 8.90 -18.27
N ALA A 106 5.61 7.91 -19.09
CA ALA A 106 4.65 8.08 -20.19
C ALA A 106 3.26 8.53 -19.71
N TYR A 107 2.82 8.02 -18.55
CA TYR A 107 1.58 8.45 -17.93
C TYR A 107 1.60 9.94 -17.54
N HIS A 108 2.74 10.46 -17.06
CA HIS A 108 2.89 11.90 -16.79
C HIS A 108 2.96 12.75 -18.05
N GLU A 109 3.61 12.26 -19.11
CA GLU A 109 3.67 12.94 -20.41
C GLU A 109 2.31 12.96 -21.13
N ASN A 110 1.26 12.35 -20.55
CA ASN A 110 -0.05 12.11 -21.20
C ASN A 110 0.08 11.32 -22.51
N SER A 111 1.14 10.52 -22.66
CA SER A 111 1.37 9.62 -23.80
C SER A 111 0.81 8.21 -23.55
N PHE A 112 -0.10 8.09 -22.59
CA PHE A 112 -0.66 6.85 -22.07
C PHE A 112 -2.18 6.97 -21.95
N HIS A 113 -2.92 5.94 -22.36
CA HIS A 113 -4.37 5.86 -22.21
C HIS A 113 -4.75 4.78 -21.21
N ARG A 114 -5.45 5.16 -20.14
CA ARG A 114 -6.03 4.16 -19.24
C ARG A 114 -7.07 3.33 -19.96
N LEU A 115 -6.98 2.03 -19.78
CA LEU A 115 -7.92 1.06 -20.31
C LEU A 115 -9.26 1.17 -19.59
N GLU A 116 -10.35 1.03 -20.35
CA GLU A 116 -11.71 1.09 -19.81
C GLU A 116 -12.07 -0.14 -18.95
N GLY A 117 -11.10 -1.01 -18.63
CA GLY A 117 -11.33 -2.33 -18.05
C GLY A 117 -12.07 -2.36 -16.71
N GLN A 118 -12.03 -1.27 -15.94
CA GLN A 118 -12.78 -1.13 -14.68
C GLN A 118 -14.00 -0.19 -14.78
N ARG A 119 -14.21 0.46 -15.94
CA ARG A 119 -15.36 1.35 -16.12
C ARG A 119 -16.61 0.47 -16.29
N PRO A 120 -17.67 0.68 -15.49
CA PRO A 120 -18.95 0.03 -15.73
C PRO A 120 -19.38 0.15 -17.19
N ALA A 121 -19.77 -0.96 -17.84
CA ALA A 121 -20.09 -0.99 -19.28
C ALA A 121 -21.17 0.03 -19.68
N ARG A 122 -22.08 0.34 -18.75
CA ARG A 122 -23.16 1.32 -18.92
C ARG A 122 -22.69 2.77 -18.85
N LEU A 123 -21.47 3.04 -18.41
CA LEU A 123 -20.81 4.35 -18.42
C LEU A 123 -19.92 4.56 -19.66
N SER A 124 -20.21 3.91 -20.79
CA SER A 124 -19.41 4.02 -22.03
C SER A 124 -19.77 5.25 -22.90
N GLY A 125 -20.83 5.98 -22.55
CA GLY A 125 -21.28 7.18 -23.27
C GLY A 125 -20.25 8.32 -23.29
N PRO A 126 -20.25 9.21 -24.31
CA PRO A 126 -19.33 10.35 -24.39
C PRO A 126 -19.33 11.26 -23.16
N GLU A 127 -20.48 11.39 -22.49
CA GLU A 127 -20.66 12.18 -21.28
C GLU A 127 -19.92 11.62 -20.06
N TRP A 128 -19.47 10.36 -20.13
CA TRP A 128 -18.69 9.68 -19.09
C TRP A 128 -17.23 9.47 -19.48
N ARG A 129 -16.78 9.98 -20.63
CA ARG A 129 -15.43 9.72 -21.17
C ARG A 129 -14.32 10.15 -20.20
N ALA A 130 -14.54 11.24 -19.47
CA ALA A 130 -13.62 11.75 -18.45
C ALA A 130 -13.72 11.02 -17.10
N PHE A 131 -14.72 10.17 -16.90
CA PHE A 131 -14.86 9.43 -15.65
C PHE A 131 -13.77 8.37 -15.51
N GLU A 132 -13.14 8.36 -14.34
CA GLU A 132 -12.14 7.39 -13.96
C GLU A 132 -12.64 6.54 -12.79
N PRO A 133 -12.85 5.23 -13.01
CA PRO A 133 -13.36 4.35 -11.97
C PRO A 133 -12.35 4.20 -10.82
N ALA A 134 -12.88 4.08 -9.60
CA ALA A 134 -12.11 3.61 -8.46
C ALA A 134 -11.80 2.12 -8.62
N GLN A 135 -10.60 1.70 -8.17
CA GLN A 135 -10.15 0.31 -8.28
C GLN A 135 -10.74 -0.62 -7.23
N SER A 136 -11.09 -0.04 -6.08
CA SER A 136 -11.60 -0.79 -4.96
C SER A 136 -12.79 -0.08 -4.32
N LYS A 137 -13.53 -0.82 -3.50
CA LYS A 137 -14.63 -0.24 -2.73
C LYS A 137 -14.13 0.81 -1.75
N ILE A 138 -12.97 0.60 -1.12
CA ILE A 138 -12.42 1.52 -0.13
C ILE A 138 -12.02 2.85 -0.79
N GLU A 139 -11.46 2.81 -2.00
CA GLU A 139 -11.20 4.01 -2.79
C GLU A 139 -12.52 4.70 -3.17
N ALA A 140 -13.51 3.96 -3.66
CA ALA A 140 -14.79 4.52 -4.10
C ALA A 140 -15.54 5.25 -2.97
N VAL A 141 -15.62 4.66 -1.77
CA VAL A 141 -16.31 5.29 -0.63
C VAL A 141 -15.57 6.52 -0.10
N ASN A 142 -14.23 6.53 -0.16
CA ASN A 142 -13.43 7.69 0.21
C ASN A 142 -13.56 8.83 -0.81
N ARG A 143 -13.60 8.53 -2.12
CA ARG A 143 -13.91 9.54 -3.16
C ARG A 143 -15.29 10.15 -2.96
N ILE A 144 -16.31 9.32 -2.72
CA ILE A 144 -17.67 9.81 -2.44
C ILE A 144 -17.70 10.68 -1.18
N SER A 145 -16.96 10.30 -0.15
CA SER A 145 -16.92 11.08 1.11
C SER A 145 -16.19 12.40 0.95
N ALA A 146 -15.13 12.45 0.14
CA ALA A 146 -14.45 13.68 -0.24
C ALA A 146 -15.39 14.67 -0.96
N LEU A 147 -16.24 14.18 -1.87
CA LEU A 147 -17.25 15.02 -2.56
C LEU A 147 -18.23 15.69 -1.59
N THR A 148 -18.44 15.09 -0.41
CA THR A 148 -19.42 15.55 0.59
C THR A 148 -18.76 16.23 1.81
N GLY A 149 -17.43 16.26 1.88
CA GLY A 149 -16.71 16.76 3.06
C GLY A 149 -16.96 15.93 4.33
N SER A 150 -17.30 14.65 4.18
CA SER A 150 -17.68 13.78 5.31
C SER A 150 -16.50 13.19 6.08
N GLY A 151 -15.27 13.46 5.65
CA GLY A 151 -14.06 12.84 6.17
C GLY A 151 -13.80 11.43 5.63
N PRO A 152 -12.76 10.74 6.14
CA PRO A 152 -12.35 9.43 5.64
C PRO A 152 -13.31 8.32 6.06
N GLU A 153 -13.48 7.34 5.18
CA GLU A 153 -14.37 6.18 5.37
C GLU A 153 -13.58 4.87 5.42
N TRP A 154 -14.18 3.88 6.07
CA TRP A 154 -13.68 2.50 6.11
C TRP A 154 -14.77 1.53 5.65
N LEU A 155 -14.42 0.26 5.40
CA LEU A 155 -15.42 -0.76 5.12
C LEU A 155 -15.79 -1.51 6.41
N GLY A 156 -17.07 -1.82 6.54
CA GLY A 156 -17.58 -2.67 7.60
C GLY A 156 -17.33 -4.16 7.34
N PRO A 157 -17.78 -5.03 8.27
CA PRO A 157 -17.58 -6.47 8.20
C PRO A 157 -17.98 -7.06 6.84
N GLY A 158 -17.05 -7.82 6.23
CA GLY A 158 -17.26 -8.37 4.89
C GLY A 158 -16.86 -7.43 3.75
N SER A 159 -16.06 -6.39 4.02
CA SER A 159 -15.67 -5.39 3.01
C SER A 159 -16.90 -4.68 2.43
N LYS A 160 -17.85 -4.35 3.31
CA LYS A 160 -19.14 -3.74 2.97
C LYS A 160 -19.12 -2.25 3.30
N GLU A 161 -19.56 -1.43 2.37
CA GLU A 161 -19.74 0.00 2.58
C GLU A 161 -20.81 0.31 3.65
N HIS A 162 -20.56 1.35 4.44
CA HIS A 162 -21.51 1.85 5.43
C HIS A 162 -22.65 2.64 4.76
N LYS A 163 -23.88 2.50 5.27
CA LYS A 163 -25.05 3.26 4.76
C LYS A 163 -24.83 4.78 4.87
N ARG A 164 -24.06 5.25 5.86
CA ARG A 164 -23.78 6.68 6.08
C ARG A 164 -23.17 7.37 4.86
N VAL A 165 -22.37 6.66 4.06
CA VAL A 165 -21.79 7.20 2.82
C VAL A 165 -22.89 7.70 1.87
N LEU A 166 -23.97 6.92 1.73
CA LEU A 166 -25.11 7.30 0.90
C LEU A 166 -25.98 8.37 1.54
N ILE A 167 -26.12 8.34 2.87
CA ILE A 167 -26.90 9.35 3.60
C ILE A 167 -26.23 10.71 3.46
N ASN A 168 -24.91 10.78 3.62
CA ASN A 168 -24.14 12.00 3.46
C ASN A 168 -24.23 12.50 2.00
N LEU A 169 -24.09 11.60 1.03
CA LEU A 169 -24.25 11.92 -0.39
C LEU A 169 -25.64 12.48 -0.70
N ALA A 170 -26.70 11.86 -0.18
CA ALA A 170 -28.07 12.35 -0.30
C ALA A 170 -28.24 13.73 0.35
N SER A 171 -27.72 13.92 1.57
CA SER A 171 -27.86 15.19 2.29
C SER A 171 -27.23 16.37 1.56
N VAL A 172 -26.11 16.16 0.87
CA VAL A 172 -25.36 17.22 0.19
C VAL A 172 -25.85 17.42 -1.26
N LEU A 173 -26.05 16.33 -2.01
CA LEU A 173 -26.30 16.42 -3.46
C LEU A 173 -27.74 16.14 -3.89
N ALA A 174 -28.53 15.46 -3.06
CA ALA A 174 -29.91 15.09 -3.37
C ALA A 174 -30.85 15.19 -2.14
N PRO A 175 -30.97 16.38 -1.50
CA PRO A 175 -31.64 16.53 -0.20
C PRO A 175 -33.14 16.22 -0.19
N ARG A 176 -33.73 16.02 -1.38
CA ARG A 176 -35.14 15.64 -1.56
C ARG A 176 -35.38 14.13 -1.41
N LEU A 177 -34.33 13.31 -1.39
CA LEU A 177 -34.45 11.85 -1.27
C LEU A 177 -34.69 11.42 0.18
N ASP A 178 -35.48 10.36 0.36
CA ASP A 178 -35.74 9.79 1.68
C ASP A 178 -34.57 8.91 2.15
N ALA A 179 -33.78 9.43 3.10
CA ALA A 179 -32.65 8.71 3.70
C ALA A 179 -33.06 7.45 4.51
N ARG A 180 -34.36 7.25 4.80
CA ARG A 180 -34.87 6.06 5.49
C ARG A 180 -34.93 4.83 4.57
N LEU A 181 -34.85 5.02 3.25
CA LEU A 181 -34.76 3.93 2.29
C LEU A 181 -33.66 2.93 2.66
N THR A 182 -33.84 1.67 2.28
CA THR A 182 -32.79 0.66 2.46
C THR A 182 -31.54 1.03 1.65
N LYS A 183 -30.39 0.42 1.96
CA LYS A 183 -29.11 0.85 1.37
C LYS A 183 -29.11 0.77 -0.17
N THR A 184 -29.58 -0.33 -0.74
CA THR A 184 -29.68 -0.50 -2.21
C THR A 184 -30.73 0.42 -2.83
N LYS A 185 -31.88 0.60 -2.17
CA LYS A 185 -32.93 1.52 -2.66
C LYS A 185 -32.49 2.99 -2.64
N LEU A 186 -31.79 3.41 -1.60
CA LEU A 186 -31.22 4.75 -1.50
C LEU A 186 -30.17 4.97 -2.59
N ALA A 187 -29.32 3.98 -2.84
CA ALA A 187 -28.33 4.04 -3.92
C ALA A 187 -28.97 4.13 -5.31
N SER A 188 -29.99 3.30 -5.61
CA SER A 188 -30.72 3.42 -6.88
C SER A 188 -31.35 4.79 -7.04
N ALA A 189 -32.02 5.30 -5.99
CA ALA A 189 -32.65 6.62 -6.03
C ALA A 189 -31.64 7.77 -6.22
N LEU A 190 -30.45 7.65 -5.63
CA LEU A 190 -29.33 8.58 -5.86
C LEU A 190 -28.84 8.52 -7.30
N ALA A 191 -28.63 7.33 -7.84
CA ALA A 191 -28.20 7.16 -9.23
C ALA A 191 -29.22 7.75 -10.20
N ASP A 192 -30.52 7.52 -9.97
CA ASP A 192 -31.61 8.11 -10.76
C ASP A 192 -31.61 9.64 -10.67
N ASP A 193 -31.46 10.22 -9.47
CA ASP A 193 -31.40 11.69 -9.27
C ASP A 193 -30.15 12.31 -9.94
N PHE A 194 -29.07 11.55 -10.06
CA PHE A 194 -27.82 11.97 -10.71
C PHE A 194 -27.78 11.69 -12.22
N GLY A 195 -28.80 11.00 -12.76
CA GLY A 195 -28.80 10.55 -14.17
C GLY A 195 -27.71 9.51 -14.47
N ALA A 196 -27.31 8.72 -13.48
CA ALA A 196 -26.34 7.65 -13.62
C ALA A 196 -27.04 6.29 -13.84
N PRO A 197 -26.53 5.42 -14.73
CA PRO A 197 -27.22 4.19 -15.12
C PRO A 197 -27.10 3.09 -14.06
N TRP A 198 -28.08 3.01 -13.14
CA TRP A 198 -28.19 1.94 -12.15
C TRP A 198 -28.73 0.63 -12.76
N SER A 199 -28.26 -0.51 -12.28
CA SER A 199 -28.68 -1.84 -12.76
C SER A 199 -28.52 -2.90 -11.67
N ALA A 200 -28.99 -4.13 -11.93
CA ALA A 200 -28.82 -5.26 -11.01
C ALA A 200 -27.35 -5.59 -10.69
N GLU A 201 -26.40 -5.28 -11.59
CA GLU A 201 -24.96 -5.46 -11.35
C GLU A 201 -24.40 -4.48 -10.31
N CYS A 202 -25.11 -3.38 -10.06
CA CYS A 202 -24.75 -2.39 -9.04
C CYS A 202 -25.01 -2.93 -7.61
N GLU A 203 -25.79 -4.01 -7.50
CA GLU A 203 -26.14 -4.64 -6.24
C GLU A 203 -25.35 -5.93 -6.03
N SER A 204 -25.12 -6.26 -4.77
CA SER A 204 -24.50 -7.48 -4.29
C SER A 204 -25.38 -8.09 -3.20
N THR A 205 -25.10 -9.33 -2.80
CA THR A 205 -25.94 -10.08 -1.87
C THR A 205 -26.03 -9.40 -0.49
N GLY A 206 -27.21 -9.46 0.13
CA GLY A 206 -27.44 -8.94 1.48
C GLY A 206 -27.29 -7.42 1.59
N GLU A 207 -28.06 -6.69 0.78
CA GLU A 207 -28.12 -5.22 0.72
C GLU A 207 -26.75 -4.56 0.59
N THR A 208 -25.83 -5.14 -0.17
CA THR A 208 -24.49 -4.56 -0.38
C THR A 208 -24.40 -3.96 -1.77
N ILE A 209 -23.68 -2.86 -1.93
CA ILE A 209 -23.44 -2.23 -3.23
C ILE A 209 -22.15 -2.81 -3.79
N SER A 210 -22.18 -3.24 -5.05
CA SER A 210 -20.98 -3.75 -5.73
C SER A 210 -20.00 -2.61 -6.02
N LEU A 211 -18.76 -2.92 -6.39
CA LEU A 211 -17.84 -1.88 -6.88
C LEU A 211 -18.40 -1.18 -8.13
N VAL A 212 -19.09 -1.91 -9.01
CA VAL A 212 -19.80 -1.36 -10.17
C VAL A 212 -20.81 -0.31 -9.71
N GLY A 213 -21.64 -0.62 -8.70
CA GLY A 213 -22.62 0.33 -8.17
C GLY A 213 -22.00 1.56 -7.52
N LEU A 214 -20.91 1.39 -6.76
CA LEU A 214 -20.18 2.52 -6.17
C LEU A 214 -19.57 3.43 -7.23
N ASN A 215 -18.99 2.85 -8.30
CA ASN A 215 -18.46 3.62 -9.42
C ASN A 215 -19.57 4.33 -10.21
N THR A 216 -20.76 3.72 -10.35
CA THR A 216 -21.94 4.38 -10.94
C THR A 216 -22.38 5.60 -10.13
N LEU A 217 -22.46 5.47 -8.79
CA LEU A 217 -22.80 6.59 -7.91
C LEU A 217 -21.75 7.70 -7.97
N LEU A 218 -20.47 7.31 -7.91
CA LEU A 218 -19.35 8.23 -7.95
C LEU A 218 -19.34 9.03 -9.26
N ALA A 219 -19.49 8.36 -10.41
CA ALA A 219 -19.59 9.03 -11.70
C ALA A 219 -20.74 10.04 -11.75
N GLY A 220 -21.93 9.64 -11.28
CA GLY A 220 -23.10 10.51 -11.21
C GLY A 220 -22.87 11.74 -10.32
N ALA A 221 -22.29 11.53 -9.13
CA ALA A 221 -21.99 12.59 -8.18
C ALA A 221 -20.93 13.57 -8.71
N GLU A 222 -19.81 13.07 -9.24
CA GLU A 222 -18.77 13.90 -9.84
C GLU A 222 -19.32 14.74 -11.00
N ARG A 223 -20.11 14.11 -11.89
CA ARG A 223 -20.74 14.82 -13.01
C ARG A 223 -21.69 15.90 -12.54
N ARG A 224 -22.54 15.62 -11.54
CA ARG A 224 -23.48 16.60 -10.97
C ARG A 224 -22.75 17.80 -10.37
N MET A 225 -21.57 17.59 -9.79
CA MET A 225 -20.73 18.67 -9.25
C MET A 225 -19.89 19.39 -10.32
N GLY A 226 -19.92 18.95 -11.59
CA GLY A 226 -19.07 19.49 -12.65
C GLY A 226 -17.60 19.11 -12.48
N ARG A 227 -17.31 18.01 -11.79
CA ARG A 227 -15.96 17.57 -11.39
C ARG A 227 -15.54 16.23 -12.00
N LEU A 228 -16.25 15.74 -13.02
CA LEU A 228 -15.97 14.45 -13.64
C LEU A 228 -14.51 14.34 -14.09
N GLY A 229 -13.78 13.36 -13.54
CA GLY A 229 -12.36 13.14 -13.85
C GLY A 229 -11.38 14.13 -13.21
N SER A 230 -11.86 15.20 -12.55
CA SER A 230 -11.00 16.22 -11.94
C SER A 230 -10.53 15.85 -10.53
N ASP A 231 -11.27 15.02 -9.80
CA ASP A 231 -11.02 14.72 -8.38
C ASP A 231 -10.02 13.56 -8.14
N ARG A 232 -9.34 13.07 -9.18
CA ARG A 232 -8.32 12.02 -9.02
C ARG A 232 -7.12 12.45 -8.18
N ALA A 233 -6.74 13.73 -8.30
CA ALA A 233 -5.57 14.32 -7.64
C ALA A 233 -5.80 14.72 -6.17
N MET A 234 -7.03 14.57 -5.67
CA MET A 234 -7.50 15.17 -4.41
C MET A 234 -8.14 14.17 -3.44
N LEU A 235 -8.06 12.86 -3.76
CA LEU A 235 -8.74 11.75 -3.10
C LEU A 235 -8.78 11.86 -1.57
N LEU A 236 -7.67 12.30 -0.98
CA LEU A 236 -7.49 12.58 0.45
C LEU A 236 -6.69 13.88 0.55
N GLY A 237 -7.32 14.93 1.09
CA GLY A 237 -6.82 16.30 1.05
C GLY A 237 -5.67 16.54 2.05
N THR A 238 -5.64 15.71 3.08
CA THR A 238 -4.76 15.84 4.25
C THR A 238 -4.06 14.52 4.60
N PRO A 239 -2.89 14.56 5.26
CA PRO A 239 -2.23 13.34 5.74
C PRO A 239 -3.10 12.51 6.69
N GLU A 240 -4.00 13.15 7.43
CA GLU A 240 -4.92 12.51 8.36
C GLU A 240 -5.96 11.66 7.63
N GLU A 241 -6.58 12.22 6.60
CA GLU A 241 -7.50 11.51 5.72
C GLU A 241 -6.79 10.35 5.01
N GLU A 242 -5.59 10.60 4.49
CA GLU A 242 -4.79 9.59 3.81
C GLU A 242 -4.39 8.46 4.75
N GLY A 243 -3.84 8.79 5.91
CA GLY A 243 -3.46 7.82 6.93
C GLY A 243 -4.63 6.98 7.40
N ALA A 244 -5.82 7.57 7.57
CA ALA A 244 -7.02 6.85 7.95
C ALA A 244 -7.47 5.85 6.88
N ALA A 245 -7.54 6.25 5.61
CA ALA A 245 -7.95 5.35 4.53
C ALA A 245 -6.93 4.21 4.33
N LEU A 246 -5.63 4.50 4.38
CA LEU A 246 -4.58 3.50 4.25
C LEU A 246 -4.60 2.50 5.41
N ALA A 247 -4.73 2.97 6.65
CA ALA A 247 -4.82 2.11 7.82
C ALA A 247 -6.09 1.22 7.80
N ALA A 248 -7.22 1.76 7.33
CA ALA A 248 -8.45 1.00 7.16
C ALA A 248 -8.33 -0.10 6.08
N ALA A 249 -7.75 0.24 4.92
CA ALA A 249 -7.51 -0.73 3.84
C ALA A 249 -6.59 -1.88 4.31
N LEU A 250 -5.57 -1.55 5.10
CA LEU A 250 -4.70 -2.54 5.71
C LEU A 250 -5.44 -3.40 6.74
N LEU A 251 -6.30 -2.82 7.59
CA LEU A 251 -7.12 -3.60 8.53
C LEU A 251 -7.96 -4.66 7.81
N ASP A 252 -8.65 -4.26 6.73
CA ASP A 252 -9.57 -5.11 5.97
C ASP A 252 -8.90 -6.30 5.29
N ALA A 253 -7.59 -6.21 5.03
CA ALA A 253 -6.82 -7.25 4.35
C ALA A 253 -6.61 -8.52 5.19
N TRP A 254 -6.83 -8.45 6.51
CA TRP A 254 -6.75 -9.61 7.40
C TRP A 254 -8.07 -9.84 8.13
N ARG A 255 -8.55 -11.08 8.09
CA ARG A 255 -9.80 -11.48 8.73
C ARG A 255 -9.49 -12.28 10.00
N ALA A 256 -10.21 -11.96 11.07
CA ALA A 256 -10.15 -12.73 12.29
C ALA A 256 -10.77 -14.11 12.08
N SER A 257 -10.09 -15.16 12.55
CA SER A 257 -10.58 -16.54 12.51
C SER A 257 -10.76 -17.10 13.93
N PRO A 258 -11.67 -18.07 14.13
CA PRO A 258 -11.79 -18.77 15.40
C PRO A 258 -10.46 -19.43 15.77
N GLN A 259 -10.11 -19.35 17.06
CA GLN A 259 -8.91 -19.96 17.63
C GLN A 259 -9.30 -21.15 18.49
N PRO A 260 -8.36 -22.08 18.79
CA PRO A 260 -8.61 -23.21 19.69
C PRO A 260 -9.13 -22.79 21.07
N SER A 261 -8.79 -21.58 21.51
CA SER A 261 -9.27 -20.98 22.77
C SER A 261 -10.72 -20.45 22.71
N GLY A 262 -11.47 -20.65 21.62
CA GLY A 262 -12.81 -20.11 21.42
C GLY A 262 -12.84 -18.67 20.90
N SER A 263 -11.87 -17.84 21.29
CA SER A 263 -11.77 -16.46 20.83
C SER A 263 -11.60 -16.32 19.32
N LYS A 264 -12.06 -15.22 18.74
CA LYS A 264 -11.83 -14.87 17.33
C LYS A 264 -10.80 -13.75 17.22
N ARG A 265 -9.70 -13.99 16.48
CA ARG A 265 -8.62 -13.01 16.27
C ARG A 265 -7.85 -13.26 14.98
N VAL A 266 -7.09 -12.25 14.54
CA VAL A 266 -6.13 -12.39 13.44
C VAL A 266 -4.84 -13.02 13.99
N VAL A 267 -4.29 -13.99 13.27
CA VAL A 267 -3.02 -14.64 13.61
C VAL A 267 -2.17 -14.78 12.36
N TRP A 268 -0.93 -14.30 12.43
CA TRP A 268 0.10 -14.55 11.43
C TRP A 268 1.00 -15.67 11.94
N ASP A 269 0.87 -16.85 11.33
CA ASP A 269 1.77 -17.98 11.58
C ASP A 269 3.10 -17.74 10.89
N ALA A 270 4.22 -17.89 11.60
CA ALA A 270 5.52 -17.53 11.06
C ALA A 270 5.90 -18.37 9.83
N ARG A 271 5.59 -19.68 9.82
CA ARG A 271 5.93 -20.56 8.71
C ARG A 271 5.11 -20.19 7.48
N LYS A 272 3.80 -19.99 7.63
CA LYS A 272 2.92 -19.57 6.53
C LYS A 272 3.27 -18.18 5.99
N SER A 273 3.60 -17.23 6.86
CA SER A 273 4.03 -15.89 6.45
C SER A 273 5.36 -15.92 5.70
N ILE A 274 6.33 -16.71 6.15
CA ILE A 274 7.61 -16.90 5.47
C ILE A 274 7.42 -17.60 4.13
N GLN A 275 6.61 -18.67 4.08
CA GLN A 275 6.27 -19.38 2.85
C GLN A 275 5.63 -18.43 1.83
N TRP A 276 4.64 -17.64 2.26
CA TRP A 276 4.00 -16.63 1.41
C TRP A 276 5.01 -15.61 0.88
N MET A 277 5.91 -15.10 1.72
CA MET A 277 6.95 -14.16 1.27
C MET A 277 7.86 -14.78 0.21
N VAL A 278 8.26 -16.04 0.36
CA VAL A 278 9.04 -16.77 -0.65
C VAL A 278 8.25 -16.96 -1.95
N GLU A 279 6.97 -17.32 -1.86
CA GLU A 279 6.09 -17.47 -3.02
C GLU A 279 5.89 -16.15 -3.77
N GLN A 280 5.93 -15.02 -3.06
CA GLN A 280 5.94 -13.69 -3.67
C GLN A 280 7.33 -13.28 -4.19
N GLY A 281 8.41 -14.02 -3.90
CA GLY A 281 9.76 -13.67 -4.33
C GLY A 281 10.49 -12.66 -3.43
N VAL A 282 10.04 -12.46 -2.19
CA VAL A 282 10.75 -11.65 -1.19
C VAL A 282 12.02 -12.39 -0.77
N THR A 283 13.19 -11.73 -0.83
CA THR A 283 14.49 -12.39 -0.66
C THR A 283 15.09 -12.22 0.74
N GLU A 284 15.02 -11.03 1.33
CA GLU A 284 15.65 -10.75 2.62
C GLU A 284 14.78 -11.16 3.82
N GLY A 285 13.51 -10.76 3.83
CA GLY A 285 12.58 -10.93 4.94
C GLY A 285 12.42 -12.36 5.48
N PRO A 286 12.24 -13.38 4.63
CA PRO A 286 12.17 -14.79 5.03
C PRO A 286 13.33 -15.27 5.92
N ASN A 287 14.49 -14.62 5.80
CA ASN A 287 15.71 -15.02 6.48
C ASN A 287 15.93 -14.29 7.82
N GLN A 288 15.06 -13.33 8.19
CA GLN A 288 15.23 -12.50 9.38
C GLN A 288 14.33 -12.94 10.56
N ASN A 289 14.71 -12.55 11.78
CA ASN A 289 13.92 -12.85 12.99
C ASN A 289 12.72 -11.92 13.11
N GLU A 290 12.80 -10.79 12.43
CA GLU A 290 11.81 -9.75 12.31
C GLU A 290 10.85 -10.04 11.14
N TRP A 291 10.63 -11.31 10.78
CA TRP A 291 9.81 -11.76 9.66
C TRP A 291 8.43 -11.09 9.63
N GLN A 292 7.84 -10.78 10.78
CA GLN A 292 6.53 -10.14 10.86
C GLN A 292 6.55 -8.70 10.34
N GLY A 293 7.68 -8.00 10.48
CA GLY A 293 7.89 -6.68 9.90
C GLY A 293 7.97 -6.73 8.38
N PHE A 294 8.79 -7.64 7.84
CA PHE A 294 8.90 -7.83 6.39
C PHE A 294 7.60 -8.34 5.76
N TYR A 295 6.88 -9.21 6.46
CA TYR A 295 5.58 -9.69 6.04
C TYR A 295 4.55 -8.55 5.99
N TRP A 296 4.51 -7.71 7.03
CA TRP A 296 3.65 -6.52 7.07
C TRP A 296 3.98 -5.56 5.93
N GLU A 297 5.26 -5.25 5.72
CA GLU A 297 5.73 -4.38 4.64
C GLU A 297 5.34 -4.91 3.27
N SER A 298 5.71 -6.17 2.96
CA SER A 298 5.50 -6.77 1.64
C SER A 298 4.02 -6.98 1.33
N ARG A 299 3.27 -7.57 2.27
CA ARG A 299 1.83 -7.80 2.08
C ARG A 299 1.04 -6.50 2.15
N GLY A 300 1.43 -5.57 3.02
CA GLY A 300 0.81 -4.25 3.13
C GLY A 300 0.95 -3.44 1.83
N ARG A 301 2.13 -3.40 1.22
CA ARG A 301 2.33 -2.78 -0.10
C ARG A 301 1.43 -3.39 -1.17
N ALA A 302 1.35 -4.73 -1.23
CA ALA A 302 0.46 -5.40 -2.18
C ALA A 302 -1.02 -5.02 -1.97
N VAL A 303 -1.46 -4.94 -0.71
CA VAL A 303 -2.82 -4.51 -0.35
C VAL A 303 -3.07 -3.07 -0.77
N LEU A 304 -2.17 -2.14 -0.45
CA LEU A 304 -2.34 -0.73 -0.75
C LEU A 304 -2.31 -0.45 -2.26
N ASN A 305 -1.41 -1.09 -3.00
CA ASN A 305 -1.36 -0.99 -4.46
C ASN A 305 -2.63 -1.52 -5.14
N ALA A 306 -3.27 -2.55 -4.58
CA ALA A 306 -4.55 -3.06 -5.09
C ALA A 306 -5.76 -2.24 -4.61
N ALA A 307 -5.63 -1.52 -3.49
CA ALA A 307 -6.71 -0.76 -2.89
C ALA A 307 -6.85 0.63 -3.50
N PHE A 308 -5.75 1.27 -3.89
CA PHE A 308 -5.76 2.66 -4.33
C PHE A 308 -5.11 2.82 -5.69
N THR A 309 -5.80 3.53 -6.57
CA THR A 309 -5.21 4.04 -7.80
C THR A 309 -3.90 4.79 -7.53
N PRO A 310 -2.78 4.46 -8.21
CA PRO A 310 -1.52 5.17 -8.09
C PRO A 310 -1.69 6.67 -8.35
N ASN A 311 -1.01 7.49 -7.54
CA ASN A 311 -0.95 8.93 -7.78
C ASN A 311 -0.14 9.16 -9.07
N PRO A 312 -0.68 9.90 -10.07
CA PRO A 312 0.11 10.35 -11.21
C PRO A 312 1.39 11.01 -10.78
N ASN A 313 1.37 11.92 -9.80
CA ASN A 313 2.54 12.68 -9.37
C ASN A 313 2.95 12.29 -7.95
N PRO A 314 3.56 11.12 -7.74
CA PRO A 314 3.89 10.66 -6.39
C PRO A 314 5.00 11.53 -5.76
N PRO A 315 5.01 11.69 -4.43
CA PRO A 315 6.09 12.32 -3.70
C PRO A 315 7.41 11.53 -3.81
N ARG A 316 8.54 12.18 -3.52
CA ARG A 316 9.85 11.52 -3.47
C ARG A 316 9.87 10.46 -2.36
N THR A 317 10.13 9.19 -2.66
CA THR A 317 10.11 8.13 -1.61
C THR A 317 11.50 7.69 -1.16
N ARG A 318 12.57 8.21 -1.76
CA ARG A 318 13.95 7.80 -1.43
C ARG A 318 14.80 8.99 -0.99
N TYR A 319 15.40 8.86 0.19
CA TYR A 319 16.36 9.80 0.74
C TYR A 319 17.59 9.03 1.20
N GLY A 320 18.75 9.37 0.63
CA GLY A 320 19.99 8.62 0.86
C GLY A 320 19.81 7.12 0.60
N ASN A 321 20.02 6.32 1.64
CA ASN A 321 19.94 4.86 1.58
C ASN A 321 18.59 4.30 2.06
N THR A 322 17.62 5.15 2.40
CA THR A 322 16.28 4.72 2.79
C THR A 322 15.29 5.01 1.68
N SER A 323 14.60 3.95 1.26
CA SER A 323 13.36 4.03 0.53
C SER A 323 12.22 3.80 1.52
N PHE A 324 11.22 4.68 1.50
CA PHE A 324 9.98 4.50 2.24
C PHE A 324 9.02 3.62 1.43
N ASP A 325 8.18 2.87 2.13
CA ASP A 325 7.51 1.70 1.57
C ASP A 325 6.37 2.01 0.59
N TYR A 326 5.69 3.15 0.77
CA TYR A 326 4.50 3.48 0.00
C TYR A 326 4.28 4.98 -0.13
N SER A 327 3.56 5.39 -1.18
CA SER A 327 3.10 6.77 -1.34
C SER A 327 1.83 6.85 -2.16
N LEU A 328 0.92 7.73 -1.75
CA LEU A 328 -0.12 8.28 -2.62
C LEU A 328 0.17 9.77 -2.78
N ARG A 329 -0.51 10.65 -2.03
CA ARG A 329 -0.20 12.08 -1.97
C ARG A 329 0.92 12.36 -0.97
N PHE A 330 1.00 11.57 0.09
CA PHE A 330 2.02 11.68 1.12
C PHE A 330 2.87 10.40 1.18
N VAL A 331 4.05 10.51 1.79
CA VAL A 331 4.98 9.38 1.97
C VAL A 331 4.62 8.60 3.23
N TRP A 332 4.57 7.27 3.11
CA TRP A 332 4.25 6.36 4.21
C TRP A 332 5.25 5.22 4.29
N ASP A 333 5.58 4.86 5.53
CA ASP A 333 6.48 3.77 5.85
C ASP A 333 5.81 2.76 6.78
N LEU A 334 5.93 1.48 6.47
CA LEU A 334 5.24 0.41 7.16
C LEU A 334 6.11 -0.12 8.32
N LYS A 335 5.53 -0.21 9.52
CA LYS A 335 6.25 -0.68 10.71
C LYS A 335 5.44 -1.71 11.48
N ALA A 336 6.11 -2.72 12.02
CA ALA A 336 5.52 -3.69 12.94
C ALA A 336 6.07 -3.51 14.35
N HIS A 337 5.17 -3.42 15.33
CA HIS A 337 5.50 -3.21 16.73
C HIS A 337 4.98 -4.36 17.60
N THR A 338 5.90 -5.01 18.33
CA THR A 338 5.58 -6.00 19.34
C THR A 338 5.33 -5.32 20.67
N GLU A 339 4.06 -5.21 21.04
CA GLU A 339 3.61 -4.55 22.28
C GLU A 339 3.64 -5.47 23.49
N ALA A 340 3.51 -6.77 23.26
CA ALA A 340 3.59 -7.81 24.28
C ALA A 340 4.09 -9.13 23.70
N TRP A 341 4.51 -10.01 24.59
CA TRP A 341 4.90 -11.39 24.32
C TRP A 341 3.96 -12.33 25.05
N ARG A 342 3.40 -13.30 24.34
CA ARG A 342 2.62 -14.40 24.90
C ARG A 342 3.50 -15.66 24.92
N TYR A 343 3.50 -16.35 26.04
CA TYR A 343 4.20 -17.61 26.29
C TYR A 343 3.15 -18.72 26.44
N PRO A 344 2.82 -19.47 25.36
CA PRO A 344 1.75 -20.47 25.38
C PRO A 344 1.87 -21.52 26.49
N GLY A 345 3.08 -21.96 26.84
CA GLY A 345 3.30 -23.01 27.84
C GLY A 345 2.99 -22.58 29.28
N SER A 346 3.11 -21.28 29.57
CA SER A 346 2.83 -20.69 30.89
C SER A 346 1.58 -19.82 30.91
N GLU A 347 0.94 -19.63 29.76
CA GLU A 347 -0.11 -18.64 29.49
C GLU A 347 0.26 -17.19 29.89
N GLN A 348 1.54 -16.91 30.13
CA GLN A 348 2.02 -15.61 30.57
C GLN A 348 2.00 -14.61 29.42
N VAL A 349 1.53 -13.39 29.69
CA VAL A 349 1.66 -12.24 28.79
C VAL A 349 2.59 -11.20 29.42
N VAL A 350 3.72 -10.94 28.78
CA VAL A 350 4.74 -9.98 29.24
C VAL A 350 4.74 -8.77 28.34
N LYS A 351 4.79 -7.57 28.93
CA LYS A 351 4.85 -6.32 28.18
C LYS A 351 6.13 -6.26 27.32
N GLY A 352 5.96 -5.89 26.06
CA GLY A 352 7.02 -5.65 25.10
C GLY A 352 7.72 -4.30 25.31
N GLN A 353 8.57 -3.95 24.35
CA GLN A 353 9.25 -2.66 24.39
C GLN A 353 8.24 -1.54 24.11
N GLY A 354 8.26 -0.46 24.90
CA GLY A 354 7.34 0.67 24.70
C GLY A 354 7.70 1.60 23.54
N ALA A 355 8.77 1.30 22.79
CA ALA A 355 9.23 2.11 21.68
C ALA A 355 9.52 1.27 20.44
N ALA A 356 9.00 1.70 19.29
CA ALA A 356 9.21 1.08 18.00
C ALA A 356 10.38 1.75 17.27
N PRO A 357 11.38 1.00 16.78
CA PRO A 357 12.39 1.54 15.87
C PRO A 357 11.76 2.05 14.58
N LEU A 358 12.13 3.26 14.17
CA LEU A 358 11.77 3.86 12.89
C LEU A 358 12.95 3.72 11.90
N ASN A 359 13.08 4.67 10.98
CA ASN A 359 14.15 4.72 9.98
C ASN A 359 15.36 5.52 10.48
N ASP A 360 16.40 5.61 9.64
CA ASP A 360 17.60 6.36 9.99
C ASP A 360 17.32 7.86 10.08
N GLN A 361 18.07 8.55 10.94
CA GLN A 361 17.77 9.94 11.29
C GLN A 361 17.97 10.90 10.12
N GLU A 362 18.99 10.67 9.29
CA GLU A 362 19.34 11.56 8.17
C GLU A 362 18.24 11.53 7.10
N SER A 363 17.86 10.33 6.65
CA SER A 363 16.82 10.17 5.64
C SER A 363 15.44 10.61 6.12
N MET A 364 15.12 10.36 7.41
CA MET A 364 13.86 10.85 8.00
C MET A 364 13.82 12.38 8.07
N ASN A 365 14.89 13.03 8.53
CA ASN A 365 14.93 14.49 8.61
C ASN A 365 14.75 15.11 7.22
N ALA A 366 15.46 14.59 6.22
CA ALA A 366 15.37 15.10 4.85
C ALA A 366 13.97 14.94 4.24
N CYS A 367 13.31 13.79 4.43
CA CYS A 367 11.93 13.59 3.97
C CYS A 367 10.93 14.50 4.67
N ILE A 368 11.05 14.63 6.00
CA ILE A 368 10.16 15.46 6.81
C ILE A 368 10.30 16.94 6.46
N GLU A 369 11.52 17.40 6.18
CA GLU A 369 11.81 18.77 5.72
C GLU A 369 11.19 19.06 4.35
N ASP A 370 11.31 18.13 3.42
CA ASP A 370 10.87 18.28 2.04
C ASP A 370 9.33 18.24 1.91
N GLN A 371 8.67 17.29 2.58
CA GLN A 371 7.26 16.97 2.31
C GLN A 371 6.49 16.26 3.44
N GLY A 372 7.10 16.11 4.62
CA GLY A 372 6.54 15.32 5.72
C GLY A 372 6.77 13.80 5.56
N LEU A 373 6.41 13.04 6.60
CA LEU A 373 6.57 11.58 6.62
C LEU A 373 5.55 10.90 7.53
N GLY A 374 4.87 9.89 6.99
CA GLY A 374 3.91 9.05 7.71
C GLY A 374 4.44 7.65 8.03
N PHE A 375 3.86 7.04 9.06
CA PHE A 375 4.10 5.65 9.46
C PHE A 375 2.78 4.89 9.61
N LEU A 376 2.64 3.78 8.88
CA LEU A 376 1.55 2.82 9.00
C LEU A 376 2.01 1.65 9.87
N MET A 377 1.66 1.71 11.16
CA MET A 377 2.16 0.81 12.18
C MET A 377 1.14 -0.26 12.56
N VAL A 378 1.51 -1.53 12.40
CA VAL A 378 0.76 -2.65 13.01
C VAL A 378 1.29 -2.92 14.42
N GLY A 379 0.39 -2.88 15.40
CA GLY A 379 0.69 -3.22 16.79
C GLY A 379 0.03 -4.53 17.20
N GLY A 380 0.73 -5.36 17.99
CA GLY A 380 0.21 -6.65 18.41
C GLY A 380 1.11 -7.45 19.33
N VAL A 381 0.73 -8.72 19.51
CA VAL A 381 1.36 -9.65 20.44
C VAL A 381 2.22 -10.65 19.68
N ALA A 382 3.49 -10.78 20.07
CA ALA A 382 4.33 -11.86 19.58
C ALA A 382 4.06 -13.14 20.38
N VAL A 383 3.95 -14.28 19.70
CA VAL A 383 3.87 -15.59 20.34
C VAL A 383 5.26 -16.20 20.39
N ALA A 384 5.75 -16.51 21.59
CA ALA A 384 7.07 -17.08 21.81
C ALA A 384 7.15 -18.52 21.27
N ASP A 385 8.26 -18.81 20.59
CA ASP A 385 8.68 -20.17 20.22
C ASP A 385 9.34 -20.86 21.43
N GLU A 386 8.54 -21.37 22.37
CA GLU A 386 9.04 -21.99 23.61
C GLU A 386 9.53 -23.43 23.42
N ASP A 387 8.95 -24.17 22.47
CA ASP A 387 9.33 -25.56 22.16
C ASP A 387 10.47 -25.64 21.13
N GLU A 388 10.97 -24.49 20.69
CA GLU A 388 12.03 -24.33 19.68
C GLU A 388 11.73 -24.99 18.32
N THR A 389 10.49 -25.41 18.07
CA THR A 389 10.13 -26.07 16.81
C THR A 389 10.17 -25.11 15.63
N PHE A 390 9.89 -23.82 15.85
CA PHE A 390 10.01 -22.83 14.79
C PHE A 390 11.46 -22.46 14.52
N VAL A 391 12.32 -22.27 15.53
CA VAL A 391 13.75 -21.98 15.31
C VAL A 391 14.46 -23.13 14.62
N ALA A 392 14.14 -24.39 14.96
CA ALA A 392 14.68 -25.57 14.29
C ALA A 392 14.27 -25.59 12.80
N TRP A 393 12.98 -25.38 12.52
CA TRP A 393 12.48 -25.28 11.15
C TRP A 393 13.14 -24.12 10.38
N HIS A 394 13.26 -22.93 10.99
CA HIS A 394 13.82 -21.74 10.33
C HIS A 394 15.29 -21.93 9.98
N ARG A 395 16.08 -22.59 10.85
CA ARG A 395 17.47 -22.96 10.55
C ARG A 395 17.57 -23.91 9.36
N GLN A 396 16.72 -24.94 9.31
CA GLN A 396 16.67 -25.88 8.19
C GLN A 396 16.26 -25.19 6.89
N PHE A 397 15.24 -24.33 6.95
CA PHE A 397 14.79 -23.51 5.83
C PHE A 397 15.92 -22.66 5.25
N LYS A 398 16.67 -21.94 6.11
CA LYS A 398 17.82 -21.12 5.68
C LYS A 398 18.93 -21.97 5.06
N ALA A 399 19.25 -23.12 5.68
CA ALA A 399 20.26 -24.04 5.18
C ALA A 399 19.90 -24.61 3.80
N ALA A 400 18.63 -24.95 3.56
CA ALA A 400 18.13 -25.42 2.28
C ALA A 400 18.24 -24.35 1.16
N GLN A 401 18.24 -23.07 1.52
CA GLN A 401 18.47 -21.95 0.59
C GLN A 401 19.95 -21.55 0.47
N GLY A 402 20.87 -22.29 1.12
CA GLY A 402 22.30 -21.92 1.15
C GLY A 402 22.60 -20.67 2.00
N VAL A 403 21.65 -20.17 2.78
CA VAL A 403 21.81 -18.97 3.60
C VAL A 403 22.50 -19.33 4.92
N LYS A 404 23.74 -18.86 5.09
CA LYS A 404 24.47 -18.98 6.36
C LYS A 404 23.98 -17.92 7.35
N SER A 405 23.65 -18.34 8.57
CA SER A 405 23.32 -17.39 9.64
C SER A 405 24.59 -16.73 10.15
N LYS A 406 24.59 -15.39 10.22
CA LYS A 406 25.72 -14.65 10.79
C LYS A 406 25.88 -14.95 12.29
N PRO A 407 27.11 -14.99 12.82
CA PRO A 407 27.35 -15.19 14.24
C PRO A 407 26.75 -14.07 15.09
N SER A 408 26.36 -14.40 16.32
CA SER A 408 25.79 -13.44 17.28
C SER A 408 26.91 -12.68 17.99
N ASN A 409 26.80 -11.35 18.03
CA ASN A 409 27.69 -10.51 18.84
C ASN A 409 27.67 -10.86 20.34
N SER A 410 26.59 -11.48 20.85
CA SER A 410 26.41 -11.79 22.27
C SER A 410 26.52 -13.28 22.62
N GLY A 411 26.77 -14.15 21.63
CA GLY A 411 26.76 -15.61 21.80
C GLY A 411 25.40 -16.23 22.14
N ARG A 412 24.35 -15.42 22.41
CA ARG A 412 23.00 -15.88 22.70
C ARG A 412 22.06 -15.66 21.51
N SER A 413 21.19 -16.65 21.26
CA SER A 413 20.16 -16.54 20.22
C SER A 413 18.96 -15.70 20.70
N ARG A 414 18.46 -14.86 19.79
CA ARG A 414 17.15 -14.19 19.81
C ARG A 414 16.02 -15.15 20.20
N GLN A 415 15.21 -14.90 21.24
CA GLN A 415 13.88 -15.53 21.34
C GLN A 415 13.14 -15.31 20.01
N ARG A 416 12.64 -16.39 19.42
CA ARG A 416 11.92 -16.35 18.14
C ARG A 416 10.43 -16.14 18.36
N LYS A 417 9.79 -15.54 17.35
CA LYS A 417 8.34 -15.37 17.25
C LYS A 417 7.79 -16.50 16.39
N ALA A 418 7.09 -17.46 16.98
CA ALA A 418 6.40 -18.52 16.26
C ALA A 418 5.14 -18.00 15.55
N ALA A 419 4.54 -16.93 16.09
CA ALA A 419 3.44 -16.22 15.45
C ALA A 419 3.42 -14.74 15.88
N PHE A 420 2.60 -13.94 15.20
CA PHE A 420 2.26 -12.58 15.56
C PHE A 420 0.74 -12.38 15.49
N GLU A 421 0.15 -11.85 16.54
CA GLU A 421 -1.29 -11.59 16.66
C GLU A 421 -1.49 -10.07 16.56
N PRO A 422 -1.77 -9.54 15.37
CA PRO A 422 -1.99 -8.11 15.22
C PRO A 422 -3.32 -7.71 15.88
N HIS A 423 -3.31 -6.59 16.58
CA HIS A 423 -4.47 -6.06 17.31
C HIS A 423 -5.01 -4.80 16.64
N HIS A 424 -4.14 -3.99 16.05
CA HIS A 424 -4.54 -2.74 15.41
C HIS A 424 -3.56 -2.28 14.34
N VAL A 425 -4.04 -1.38 13.49
CA VAL A 425 -3.26 -0.57 12.57
C VAL A 425 -3.40 0.89 12.98
N GLU A 426 -2.28 1.59 13.09
CA GLU A 426 -2.21 3.01 13.44
C GLU A 426 -1.47 3.79 12.37
N ALA A 427 -1.92 5.01 12.12
CA ALA A 427 -1.21 5.97 11.29
C ALA A 427 -0.63 7.07 12.18
N PHE A 428 0.67 7.34 12.03
CA PHE A 428 1.35 8.48 12.64
C PHE A 428 1.93 9.38 11.56
N TYR A 429 1.90 10.71 11.74
CA TYR A 429 2.41 11.64 10.73
C TYR A 429 3.26 12.77 11.31
N PHE A 430 4.38 13.07 10.65
CA PHE A 430 5.24 14.21 10.93
C PHE A 430 5.12 15.22 9.78
N HIS A 431 4.49 16.37 10.03
CA HIS A 431 4.24 17.35 8.98
C HIS A 431 5.49 18.09 8.51
N ASN A 432 6.44 18.33 9.41
CA ASN A 432 7.63 19.15 9.15
C ASN A 432 8.65 19.00 10.29
N LEU A 433 9.84 19.60 10.10
CA LEU A 433 10.91 19.57 11.11
C LEU A 433 10.49 20.17 12.47
N PRO A 434 9.78 21.31 12.55
CA PRO A 434 9.25 21.80 13.83
C PRO A 434 8.37 20.77 14.57
N ALA A 435 7.51 20.03 13.87
CA ALA A 435 6.71 18.97 14.48
C ALA A 435 7.59 17.81 14.99
N LEU A 436 8.64 17.43 14.26
CA LEU A 436 9.61 16.43 14.71
C LEU A 436 10.38 16.89 15.96
N GLU A 437 10.83 18.15 16.01
CA GLU A 437 11.54 18.69 17.16
C GLU A 437 10.62 18.83 18.39
N ALA A 438 9.36 19.23 18.20
CA ALA A 438 8.36 19.23 19.26
C ALA A 438 8.10 17.81 19.79
N ALA A 439 8.03 16.82 18.90
CA ALA A 439 7.90 15.41 19.28
C ALA A 439 9.12 14.88 20.06
N LYS A 440 10.33 15.32 19.68
CA LYS A 440 11.56 15.01 20.42
C LYS A 440 11.54 15.65 21.82
N ALA A 441 11.17 16.92 21.92
CA ALA A 441 11.05 17.63 23.20
C ALA A 441 10.00 16.99 24.14
N ALA A 442 8.88 16.52 23.59
CA ALA A 442 7.85 15.77 24.34
C ALA A 442 8.25 14.31 24.65
N GLY A 443 9.42 13.85 24.16
CA GLY A 443 9.90 12.48 24.30
C GLY A 443 8.99 11.45 23.62
N GLN A 444 8.23 11.86 22.60
CA GLN A 444 7.46 10.99 21.71
C GLN A 444 8.39 10.31 20.70
N VAL A 445 9.45 11.01 20.28
CA VAL A 445 10.52 10.49 19.43
C VAL A 445 11.85 10.64 20.15
N THR A 446 12.70 9.63 20.08
CA THR A 446 14.05 9.68 20.66
C THR A 446 15.08 9.12 19.69
N GLY A 447 16.31 9.64 19.73
CA GLY A 447 17.43 9.06 18.99
C GLY A 447 17.85 7.70 19.54
N PHE A 448 18.28 6.81 18.65
CA PHE A 448 18.74 5.47 18.97
C PHE A 448 20.03 5.14 18.20
N GLN A 449 21.11 4.90 18.93
CA GLN A 449 22.30 4.27 18.35
C GLN A 449 22.07 2.75 18.25
N GLN A 450 22.09 2.23 17.03
CA GLN A 450 21.78 0.81 16.74
C GLN A 450 22.90 -0.17 17.12
N GLY A 451 24.08 0.32 17.50
CA GLY A 451 25.27 -0.51 17.69
C GLY A 451 25.91 -0.97 16.37
N LYS A 452 26.67 -2.07 16.41
CA LYS A 452 27.37 -2.65 15.26
C LYS A 452 26.51 -3.72 14.55
N GLN A 453 26.76 -3.94 13.26
CA GLN A 453 26.21 -5.07 12.52
C GLN A 453 26.71 -6.41 13.10
N ALA A 454 26.04 -7.51 12.75
CA ALA A 454 26.60 -8.82 12.99
C ALA A 454 27.86 -8.98 12.11
N PRO A 455 28.95 -9.54 12.64
CA PRO A 455 30.19 -9.71 11.91
C PRO A 455 30.01 -10.71 10.76
N ASP A 456 30.86 -10.56 9.75
CA ASP A 456 30.88 -11.45 8.60
C ASP A 456 31.63 -12.76 8.94
N GLU A 457 32.58 -12.71 9.87
CA GLU A 457 33.37 -13.85 10.36
C GLU A 457 33.31 -13.97 11.89
N GLU A 458 33.30 -15.20 12.39
CA GLU A 458 33.31 -15.46 13.83
C GLU A 458 34.58 -14.90 14.48
N GLY A 459 34.42 -14.17 15.59
CA GLY A 459 35.54 -13.49 16.27
C GLY A 459 35.89 -12.09 15.74
N THR A 460 35.21 -11.60 14.70
CA THR A 460 35.38 -10.21 14.21
C THR A 460 34.29 -9.26 14.72
N GLU A 461 34.48 -7.95 14.54
CA GLU A 461 33.45 -6.94 14.83
C GLU A 461 32.77 -6.44 13.55
N GLY A 462 31.44 -6.32 13.58
CA GLY A 462 30.69 -5.72 12.48
C GLY A 462 30.81 -4.19 12.43
N ARG A 463 30.45 -3.60 11.27
CA ARG A 463 30.49 -2.14 11.06
C ARG A 463 29.45 -1.41 11.91
N ALA A 464 29.74 -0.17 12.31
CA ALA A 464 28.79 0.68 13.01
C ALA A 464 27.56 0.98 12.13
N ARG A 465 26.36 0.88 12.72
CA ARG A 465 25.10 1.22 12.03
C ARG A 465 24.77 2.69 12.22
N ARG A 466 24.17 3.30 11.19
CA ARG A 466 23.63 4.66 11.27
C ARG A 466 22.61 4.78 12.40
N PRO A 467 22.53 5.93 13.10
CA PRO A 467 21.54 6.13 14.13
C PRO A 467 20.13 6.15 13.54
N LYS A 468 19.15 5.68 14.32
CA LYS A 468 17.72 5.69 13.97
C LYS A 468 16.92 6.54 14.94
N TYR A 469 15.70 6.85 14.57
CA TYR A 469 14.70 7.27 15.55
C TYR A 469 13.96 6.08 16.15
N LYS A 470 13.41 6.28 17.33
CA LYS A 470 12.42 5.40 17.97
C LYS A 470 11.19 6.22 18.33
N LEU A 471 10.01 5.67 18.03
CA LEU A 471 8.73 6.23 18.44
C LEU A 471 8.29 5.60 19.75
N SER A 472 8.09 6.40 20.80
CA SER A 472 7.37 5.96 22.01
C SER A 472 5.89 5.88 21.69
N VAL A 473 5.44 4.69 21.30
CA VAL A 473 4.06 4.46 20.83
C VAL A 473 3.00 4.92 21.85
N PRO A 474 3.12 4.63 23.17
CA PRO A 474 2.15 5.12 24.15
C PRO A 474 2.06 6.64 24.27
N LYS A 475 3.16 7.36 24.01
CA LYS A 475 3.17 8.83 24.02
C LYS A 475 2.66 9.40 22.70
N ALA A 476 3.08 8.84 21.58
CA ALA A 476 2.66 9.25 20.25
C ALA A 476 1.14 9.13 20.06
N ARG A 477 0.53 8.04 20.58
CA ARG A 477 -0.93 7.85 20.60
C ARG A 477 -1.73 8.97 21.27
N ARG A 478 -1.12 9.70 22.20
CA ARG A 478 -1.75 10.79 22.95
C ARG A 478 -1.31 12.17 22.46
N SER A 479 -0.83 12.23 21.23
CA SER A 479 -0.28 13.45 20.63
C SER A 479 -0.89 13.70 19.26
N LEU A 480 -0.60 14.88 18.72
CA LEU A 480 -1.01 15.26 17.36
C LEU A 480 -0.32 14.44 16.26
N LEU A 481 0.68 13.60 16.59
CA LEU A 481 1.26 12.68 15.62
C LEU A 481 0.29 11.57 15.24
N ALA A 482 -0.61 11.15 16.13
CA ALA A 482 -1.53 10.04 15.85
C ALA A 482 -2.71 10.55 15.01
N VAL A 483 -2.82 10.05 13.79
CA VAL A 483 -3.85 10.52 12.84
C VAL A 483 -4.97 9.50 12.62
N ALA A 484 -4.70 8.21 12.82
CA ALA A 484 -5.73 7.17 12.77
C ALA A 484 -5.37 5.95 13.62
N ARG A 485 -6.40 5.23 14.06
CA ARG A 485 -6.30 3.91 14.69
C ARG A 485 -7.52 3.08 14.34
N PHE A 486 -7.27 1.85 13.90
CA PHE A 486 -8.31 0.84 13.69
C PHE A 486 -7.93 -0.44 14.38
N ASP A 487 -8.88 -1.02 15.11
CA ASP A 487 -8.70 -2.25 15.89
C ASP A 487 -9.38 -3.43 15.18
N TRP A 488 -8.70 -4.57 15.11
CA TRP A 488 -9.39 -5.82 14.76
C TRP A 488 -10.30 -6.23 15.91
N PRO A 489 -11.49 -6.79 15.63
CA PRO A 489 -12.39 -7.26 16.68
C PRO A 489 -11.70 -8.36 17.49
N TRP A 490 -11.76 -8.21 18.81
CA TRP A 490 -11.35 -9.24 19.76
C TRP A 490 -12.60 -9.75 20.47
N GLU A 491 -13.11 -10.88 20.02
CA GLU A 491 -14.27 -11.54 20.61
C GLU A 491 -13.76 -12.68 21.50
N HIS A 492 -14.10 -12.62 22.79
CA HIS A 492 -13.81 -13.65 23.77
C HIS A 492 -14.72 -14.86 23.62
#